data_AF-A0AB36KAN2-F1
#
_entry.id   AF-A0AB36KAN2-F1
#
_cell.length_a   1.000
_cell.length_b   1.000
_cell.length_c   1.000
_cell.angle_alpha   90.00
_cell.angle_beta   90.00
_cell.angle_gamma   90.00
#
_symmetry.space_group_name_H-M   'P 1'
#
loop_
_entity.id
_entity.type
_entity.pdbx_description
1 polymer ?
#
loop_
_entity_poly.entity_id
_entity_poly.type
_entity_poly.pdbx_seq_one_letter_code
_entity_poly.pdbx_strand_id
1 'polypeptide(L)' 'PPPFNANIALILSRQAKASLDFNAAFISKEASDNNIYRRGGGSAFPLFCLA' A
#
# COMPACT_ATOMS: atom_id res chain seq x y z
N PRO A 1 -22.04 -4.72 6.29
CA PRO A 1 -20.57 -4.78 6.23
C PRO A 1 -20.13 -4.25 4.85
N PRO A 2 -19.06 -3.45 4.74
CA PRO A 2 -18.56 -3.01 3.45
C PRO A 2 -18.11 -4.22 2.61
N PRO A 3 -18.26 -4.19 1.28
CA PRO A 3 -17.82 -5.29 0.42
C PRO A 3 -16.32 -5.55 0.56
N PHE A 4 -15.90 -6.82 0.54
CA PHE A 4 -14.50 -7.23 0.69
C PHE A 4 -13.56 -6.53 -0.30
N ASN A 5 -14.03 -6.29 -1.52
CA ASN A 5 -13.29 -5.68 -2.63
C ASN A 5 -13.56 -4.17 -2.81
N ALA A 6 -14.16 -3.50 -1.83
CA ALA A 6 -14.45 -2.06 -1.90
C ALA A 6 -13.49 -1.21 -1.05
N ASN A 7 -12.43 -1.81 -0.50
CA ASN A 7 -11.51 -1.10 0.39
C ASN A 7 -10.58 -0.17 -0.41
N ILE A 8 -10.17 0.90 0.23
CA ILE A 8 -9.21 1.85 -0.28
C ILE A 8 -8.07 1.89 0.73
N ALA A 9 -6.82 1.75 0.28
CA ALA A 9 -5.67 1.77 1.16
C ALA A 9 -4.66 2.84 0.74
N LEU A 10 -4.11 3.54 1.73
CA LEU A 10 -2.87 4.29 1.56
C LEU A 10 -1.71 3.31 1.63
N ILE A 11 -0.88 3.30 0.60
CA ILE A 11 0.28 2.42 0.50
C ILE A 11 1.54 3.26 0.62
N LEU A 12 2.41 2.93 1.59
CA LEU A 12 3.71 3.54 1.79
C LEU A 12 4.80 2.62 1.24
N SER A 13 5.59 3.10 0.28
CA SER A 13 6.74 2.39 -0.25
C SER A 13 8.01 2.82 0.46
N ARG A 14 8.64 1.87 1.17
CA ARG A 14 10.00 2.06 1.73
C ARG A 14 11.08 2.01 0.65
N GLN A 15 10.73 1.53 -0.54
CA GLN A 15 11.67 1.18 -1.59
C GLN A 15 12.01 2.39 -2.46
N ALA A 16 11.05 3.30 -2.65
CA ALA A 16 11.33 4.61 -3.22
C ALA A 16 12.37 5.37 -2.38
N LYS A 17 12.35 5.20 -1.05
CA LYS A 17 13.35 5.80 -0.17
C LYS A 17 14.74 5.18 -0.37
N ALA A 18 14.81 3.87 -0.55
CA ALA A 18 16.08 3.17 -0.77
C ALA A 18 16.69 3.41 -2.16
N SER A 19 15.87 3.61 -3.20
CA SER A 19 16.34 3.73 -4.60
C SER A 19 16.39 5.17 -5.12
N LEU A 20 15.53 6.06 -4.62
CA LEU A 20 15.31 7.40 -5.17
C LEU A 20 15.30 8.48 -4.07
N ASP A 21 15.61 8.11 -2.82
CA ASP A 21 15.69 8.97 -1.64
C ASP A 21 14.40 9.76 -1.28
N PHE A 22 13.23 9.35 -1.79
CA PHE A 22 11.95 9.94 -1.42
C PHE A 22 10.95 8.91 -0.89
N ASN A 23 10.10 9.33 0.04
CA ASN A 23 9.00 8.50 0.52
C ASN A 23 7.88 8.52 -0.52
N ALA A 24 7.68 7.42 -1.25
CA ALA A 24 6.55 7.30 -2.16
C ALA A 24 5.32 6.81 -1.40
N ALA A 25 4.21 7.48 -1.63
CA ALA A 25 2.90 7.06 -1.16
C ALA A 25 1.90 7.11 -2.31
N PHE A 26 0.99 6.15 -2.37
CA PHE A 26 -0.10 6.14 -3.35
C PHE A 26 -1.35 5.51 -2.75
N ILE A 27 -2.50 5.81 -3.37
CA ILE A 27 -3.80 5.28 -2.96
C ILE A 27 -4.17 4.15 -3.92
N SER A 28 -4.51 2.98 -3.38
CA SER A 28 -4.98 1.83 -4.13
C SER A 28 -6.41 1.47 -3.74
N LYS A 29 -7.22 1.06 -4.72
CA LYS A 29 -8.51 0.38 -4.50
C LYS A 29 -8.38 -1.15 -4.60
N GLU A 30 -7.20 -1.60 -5.02
CA GLU A 30 -6.90 -3.00 -5.28
C GLU A 30 -5.98 -3.58 -4.22
N ALA A 31 -5.98 -4.91 -4.13
CA ALA A 31 -5.04 -5.64 -3.29
C ALA A 31 -3.60 -5.26 -3.64
N SER A 32 -2.85 -4.87 -2.62
CA SER A 32 -1.47 -4.42 -2.78
C SER A 32 -0.51 -5.57 -2.51
N ASP A 33 0.43 -5.80 -3.42
CA ASP A 33 1.56 -6.68 -3.16
C ASP A 33 2.49 -6.04 -2.10
N ASN A 34 3.31 -6.84 -1.42
CA ASN A 34 4.28 -6.31 -0.47
C ASN A 34 5.47 -5.65 -1.19
N ASN A 35 5.78 -6.06 -2.42
CA ASN A 35 6.98 -5.68 -3.15
C ASN A 35 6.68 -4.94 -4.46
N ILE A 36 5.82 -3.92 -4.33
CA ILE A 36 5.27 -3.12 -5.41
C ILE A 36 6.38 -2.43 -6.21
N TYR A 37 7.57 -2.24 -5.62
CA TYR A 37 8.73 -1.71 -6.31
C TYR A 37 10.07 -2.17 -5.69
N ARG A 38 10.73 -3.29 -6.07
CA ARG A 38 12.20 -3.38 -5.84
C ARG A 38 12.87 -4.23 -4.74
N ARG A 39 12.27 -5.26 -4.13
CA ARG A 39 12.66 -5.89 -2.82
C ARG A 39 12.78 -4.88 -1.64
N GLY A 40 11.92 -4.98 -0.62
CA GLY A 40 11.94 -4.01 0.49
C GLY A 40 10.62 -3.77 1.23
N GLY A 41 9.49 -4.30 0.75
CA GLY A 41 8.24 -4.28 1.49
C GLY A 41 7.54 -2.91 1.47
N GLY A 42 6.23 -2.93 1.66
CA GLY A 42 5.40 -1.73 1.83
C GLY A 42 4.49 -1.87 3.06
N SER A 43 3.95 -0.75 3.52
CA SER A 43 2.90 -0.75 4.54
C SER A 43 1.60 -0.28 3.93
N ALA A 44 0.53 -1.05 4.13
CA ALA A 44 -0.81 -0.71 3.67
C ALA A 44 -1.68 -0.28 4.85
N PHE A 45 -2.36 0.85 4.70
CA PHE A 45 -3.29 1.40 5.68
C PHE A 45 -4.70 1.41 5.08
N PRO A 46 -5.52 0.38 5.34
CA PRO A 46 -6.87 0.28 4.79
C PRO A 46 -7.82 1.31 5.42
N LEU A 47 -8.81 1.78 4.65
CA LEU A 47 -9.81 2.74 5.11
C LEU A 47 -10.77 2.13 6.14
N PHE A 48 -11.03 0.83 6.02
CA PHE A 48 -11.82 0.07 6.98
C PHE A 48 -11.24 -1.33 7.18
N CYS A 49 -11.44 -1.90 8.37
CA CYS A 49 -11.18 -3.31 8.61
C CYS A 49 -12.46 -4.11 8.35
N LEU A 50 -12.30 -5.31 7.81
CA LEU A 50 -13.38 -6.30 7.80
C LEU A 50 -13.34 -7.03 9.15
N ALA A 51 -14.51 -7.27 9.72
CA ALA A 51 -14.67 -8.02 10.96
C ALA A 51 -14.62 -9.54 10.69
#